data_AF-A0A1H4I190-F1
#
_entry.id   AF-A0A1H4I190-F1
#
_cell.length_a   1.000
_cell.length_b   1.000
_cell.length_c   1.000
_cell.angle_alpha   90.00
_cell.angle_beta   90.00
_cell.angle_gamma   90.00
#
_symmetry.space_group_name_H-M   'P 1'
#
loop_
_entity.id
_entity.type
_entity.pdbx_description
1 polymer ?
#
loop_
_entity_poly.entity_id
_entity_poly.type
_entity_poly.pdbx_seq_one_letter_code
_entity_poly.pdbx_strand_id
1 'polypeptide(L)'
;MKVERTQEDGLKKQEWFFNITSDLSGHKINVSVRDYFSLKRESKRHAFKTCKSYEQFNRYETGPDRVSKENVPLPEDVLDEVKLRLVAGITFDISSD
;
A
#
# COMPACT_ATOMS: atom_id res chain seq x y z
N MET A 1 5.32 -0.88 -4.47
CA MET A 1 4.09 -0.62 -5.26
C MET A 1 3.13 0.24 -4.45
N LYS A 2 2.41 1.19 -5.06
CA LYS A 2 1.39 2.02 -4.39
C LYS A 2 -0.02 1.67 -4.89
N VAL A 3 -0.96 1.52 -3.97
CA VAL A 3 -2.42 1.47 -4.23
C VAL A 3 -3.08 2.61 -3.47
N GLU A 4 -4.06 3.27 -4.08
CA GLU A 4 -4.81 4.36 -3.44
C GLU A 4 -6.32 4.21 -3.66
N ARG A 5 -7.08 4.65 -2.66
CA ARG A 5 -8.55 4.73 -2.71
C ARG A 5 -8.97 6.08 -2.19
N THR A 6 -9.67 6.85 -3.00
CA THR A 6 -10.32 8.09 -2.59
C THR A 6 -11.82 7.82 -2.51
N GLN A 7 -12.45 8.20 -1.39
CA GLN A 7 -13.90 8.07 -1.26
C GLN A 7 -14.63 8.95 -2.27
N GLU A 8 -15.89 8.62 -2.57
CA GLU A 8 -16.70 9.32 -3.57
C GLU A 8 -16.87 10.82 -3.26
N ASP A 9 -16.95 11.18 -1.98
CA ASP A 9 -17.01 12.57 -1.53
C ASP A 9 -15.72 13.36 -1.86
N GLY A 10 -14.62 12.66 -2.12
CA GLY A 10 -13.30 13.18 -2.37
C GLY A 10 -12.62 13.76 -1.12
N LEU A 11 -13.13 13.53 0.08
CA LEU A 11 -12.64 14.14 1.32
C LEU A 11 -11.75 13.21 2.15
N LYS A 12 -11.84 11.91 1.90
CA LYS A 12 -10.98 10.89 2.52
C LYS A 12 -10.22 10.11 1.47
N LYS A 13 -8.98 9.80 1.78
CA LYS A 13 -8.09 9.02 0.92
C LYS A 13 -7.29 8.04 1.77
N GLN A 14 -7.11 6.84 1.25
CA GLN A 14 -6.24 5.82 1.83
C GLN A 14 -5.15 5.47 0.82
N GLU A 15 -3.93 5.31 1.31
CA GLU A 15 -2.77 4.95 0.51
C GLU A 15 -2.03 3.78 1.16
N TRP A 16 -1.74 2.76 0.36
CA TRP A 16 -0.96 1.59 0.76
C TRP A 16 0.31 1.53 -0.08
N PHE A 17 1.44 1.32 0.59
CA PHE A 17 2.73 1.11 -0.03
C PHE A 17 3.18 -0.31 0.29
N PHE A 18 3.40 -1.11 -0.74
CA PHE A 18 3.81 -2.50 -0.63
C PHE A 18 5.28 -2.68 -1.01
N ASN A 19 5.99 -3.45 -0.19
CA ASN A 19 7.27 -4.06 -0.53
C ASN A 19 7.03 -5.40 -1.21
N ILE A 20 7.77 -5.64 -2.29
CA ILE A 20 7.73 -6.87 -3.06
C ILE A 20 9.15 -7.42 -3.06
N THR A 21 9.33 -8.63 -2.53
CA THR A 21 10.61 -9.33 -2.53
C THR A 21 10.42 -10.71 -3.12
N SER A 22 11.37 -11.17 -3.92
CA SER A 22 11.39 -12.54 -4.45
C SER A 22 12.34 -13.39 -3.62
N ASP A 23 11.87 -14.53 -3.14
CA ASP A 23 12.74 -15.58 -2.62
C ASP A 23 13.26 -16.40 -3.81
N LEU A 24 14.54 -16.19 -4.14
CA LEU A 24 15.22 -16.85 -5.26
C LEU A 24 15.33 -18.37 -5.07
N SER A 25 15.36 -18.82 -3.82
CA SER A 25 15.46 -20.23 -3.42
C SER A 25 14.11 -20.95 -3.40
N GLY A 26 13.00 -20.19 -3.31
CA GLY A 26 11.67 -20.73 -3.02
C GLY A 26 10.61 -20.49 -4.10
N HIS A 27 10.94 -19.84 -5.23
CA HIS A 27 9.98 -19.41 -6.26
C HIS A 27 8.77 -18.66 -5.68
N LYS A 28 8.98 -17.90 -4.61
CA LYS A 28 7.90 -17.16 -3.92
C LYS A 28 8.09 -15.68 -4.08
N ILE A 29 7.01 -14.99 -4.40
CA ILE A 29 6.92 -13.53 -4.33
C ILE A 29 6.26 -13.19 -2.99
N ASN A 30 7.01 -12.51 -2.12
CA ASN A 30 6.51 -11.99 -0.87
C ASN A 30 6.03 -10.56 -1.06
N VAL A 31 4.77 -10.31 -0.71
CA VAL A 31 4.17 -8.98 -0.72
C VAL A 31 3.88 -8.60 0.72
N SER A 32 4.37 -7.44 1.16
CA SER A 32 4.11 -6.95 2.51
C SER A 32 3.82 -5.45 2.49
N VAL A 33 2.93 -5.00 3.37
CA VAL A 33 2.73 -3.56 3.59
C VAL A 33 3.98 -2.98 4.21
N ARG A 34 4.52 -1.96 3.56
CA ARG A 34 5.61 -1.11 4.03
C ARG A 34 5.04 0.09 4.77
N ASP A 35 4.17 0.85 4.11
CA ASP A 35 3.54 2.04 4.71
C ASP A 35 2.05 2.07 4.40
N TYR A 36 1.29 2.73 5.27
CA TYR A 36 -0.12 3.02 5.09
C TYR A 36 -0.44 4.40 5.61
N PHE A 37 -1.27 5.15 4.87
CA PHE A 37 -1.74 6.46 5.29
C PHE A 37 -3.25 6.57 5.09
N SER A 38 -3.94 6.96 6.16
CA SER A 38 -5.31 7.46 6.11
C SER A 38 -5.27 8.98 6.14
N LEU A 39 -5.75 9.61 5.08
CA LEU A 39 -5.69 11.04 4.85
C LEU A 39 -7.11 11.63 4.82
N LYS A 40 -7.29 12.83 5.38
CA LYS A 40 -8.56 13.57 5.32
C LYS A 40 -8.31 15.03 4.98
N ARG A 41 -9.27 15.67 4.32
CA ARG A 41 -9.33 17.12 4.12
C ARG A 41 -10.72 17.65 4.48
N GLU A 42 -10.80 18.93 4.82
CA GLU A 42 -12.06 19.59 5.18
C GLU A 42 -12.93 19.88 3.95
N SER A 43 -12.30 20.21 2.82
CA SER A 43 -13.00 20.43 1.56
C SER A 43 -12.09 20.12 0.37
N LYS A 44 -12.66 20.08 -0.85
CA LYS A 44 -11.91 19.79 -2.09
C LYS A 44 -10.80 20.81 -2.43
N ARG A 45 -10.86 22.01 -1.84
CA ARG A 45 -9.84 23.06 -2.02
C ARG A 45 -8.67 22.92 -1.06
N HIS A 46 -8.85 22.22 0.06
CA HIS A 46 -7.80 22.04 1.06
C HIS A 46 -6.90 20.85 0.71
N ALA A 47 -5.65 20.92 1.17
CA ALA A 47 -4.72 19.81 1.10
C ALA A 47 -5.15 18.68 2.05
N PHE A 48 -4.84 17.43 1.67
CA PHE A 48 -5.00 16.29 2.54
C PHE A 48 -4.01 16.36 3.71
N LYS A 49 -4.50 16.05 4.91
CA LYS A 49 -3.68 15.88 6.12
C LYS A 49 -3.74 14.43 6.57
N THR A 50 -2.63 13.94 7.12
CA THR A 50 -2.56 12.59 7.68
C THR A 50 -3.38 12.52 8.97
N CYS A 51 -4.26 11.52 9.04
CA CYS A 51 -5.06 11.22 10.22
C CYS A 51 -4.66 9.90 10.88
N LYS A 52 -4.20 8.92 10.08
CA LYS A 52 -3.58 7.72 10.61
C LYS A 52 -2.41 7.30 9.74
N SER A 53 -1.33 6.80 10.34
CA SER A 53 -0.22 6.23 9.57
C SER A 53 0.35 4.96 10.18
N TYR A 54 0.80 4.06 9.31
CA TYR A 54 1.75 3.01 9.63
C TYR A 54 2.96 3.23 8.72
N GLU A 55 4.15 3.31 9.32
CA GLU A 55 5.41 3.50 8.59
C GLU A 55 6.41 2.49 9.15
N GLN A 56 6.86 1.56 8.32
CA GLN A 56 7.72 0.45 8.76
C GLN A 56 9.09 0.92 9.28
N PHE A 57 9.63 1.99 8.70
CA PHE A 57 11.01 2.43 8.97
C PHE A 57 11.11 3.59 9.97
N ASN A 58 10.00 4.26 10.28
CA ASN A 58 10.01 5.39 11.19
C ASN A 58 9.91 4.89 12.65
N ARG A 59 11.02 4.43 13.25
CA ARG A 59 11.01 3.76 14.58
C ARG A 59 10.75 4.69 15.78
N TYR A 60 10.82 6.01 15.60
CA TYR A 60 10.93 6.96 16.72
C TYR A 60 9.75 7.92 16.90
N GLU A 61 8.76 7.91 16.00
CA GLU A 61 7.58 8.78 16.13
C GLU A 61 6.37 8.00 16.69
N THR A 62 6.20 8.04 18.01
CA THR A 62 4.97 7.60 18.68
C THR A 62 3.95 8.74 18.67
N GLY A 63 3.17 8.85 17.59
CA GLY A 63 2.03 9.76 17.50
C GLY A 63 0.70 9.06 17.84
N PRO A 64 -0.32 9.79 18.34
CA PRO A 64 -1.66 9.23 18.62
C PRO A 64 -2.35 8.67 17.37
N ASP A 65 -1.91 9.12 16.19
CA ASP A 65 -2.45 8.73 14.89
C ASP A 65 -1.75 7.50 14.31
N ARG A 66 -0.76 6.92 15.01
CA ARG A 66 -0.04 5.76 14.51
C ARG A 66 -0.85 4.48 14.69
N VAL A 67 -0.96 3.67 13.64
CA VAL A 67 -1.56 2.34 13.69
C VAL A 67 -0.47 1.27 13.64
N SER A 68 -0.68 0.16 14.34
CA SER A 68 0.20 -1.00 14.24
C SER A 68 -0.02 -1.71 12.90
N LYS A 69 0.95 -2.55 12.50
CA LYS A 69 0.90 -3.26 11.21
C LYS A 69 -0.34 -4.14 11.09
N GLU A 70 -0.71 -4.80 12.18
CA GLU A 70 -1.84 -5.73 12.28
C GLU A 70 -3.18 -5.02 12.16
N ASN A 71 -3.20 -3.70 12.41
CA ASN A 71 -4.39 -2.86 12.35
C ASN A 71 -4.47 -2.05 11.05
N VAL A 72 -3.56 -2.27 10.09
CA VAL A 72 -3.68 -1.66 8.77
C VAL A 72 -4.87 -2.31 8.04
N PRO A 73 -5.87 -1.53 7.61
CA PRO A 73 -7.01 -2.09 6.87
C PRO A 73 -6.51 -2.55 5.49
N LEU A 74 -6.64 -3.84 5.19
CA LEU A 74 -6.27 -4.42 3.91
C LEU A 74 -7.50 -5.08 3.28
N PRO A 75 -8.36 -4.30 2.61
CA PRO A 75 -9.53 -4.85 1.95
C PRO A 75 -9.13 -5.73 0.76
N GLU A 76 -9.98 -6.70 0.43
CA GLU A 76 -9.70 -7.73 -0.57
C GLU A 76 -9.45 -7.14 -1.97
N ASP A 77 -10.17 -6.07 -2.34
CA ASP A 77 -10.01 -5.37 -3.62
C ASP A 77 -8.61 -4.77 -3.79
N VAL A 78 -8.00 -4.28 -2.71
CA VAL A 78 -6.62 -3.76 -2.71
C VAL A 78 -5.63 -4.91 -2.91
N LEU A 79 -5.85 -6.05 -2.27
CA LEU A 79 -4.98 -7.22 -2.43
C LEU A 79 -5.08 -7.78 -3.86
N ASP A 80 -6.27 -7.85 -4.42
CA ASP A 80 -6.49 -8.34 -5.78
C ASP A 80 -5.87 -7.42 -6.83
N GLU A 81 -5.95 -6.10 -6.63
CA GLU A 81 -5.25 -5.15 -7.50
C GLU A 81 -3.74 -5.35 -7.46
N VAL A 82 -3.15 -5.60 -6.28
CA VAL A 82 -1.73 -5.88 -6.16
C VAL A 82 -1.35 -7.17 -6.89
N LYS A 83 -2.15 -8.24 -6.73
CA LYS A 83 -1.94 -9.51 -7.46
C LYS A 83 -1.99 -9.28 -8.98
N LEU A 84 -3.00 -8.56 -9.47
CA LEU A 84 -3.17 -8.29 -10.89
C LEU A 84 -2.00 -7.50 -11.47
N ARG A 85 -1.57 -6.43 -10.78
CA ARG A 85 -0.40 -5.62 -11.18
C ARG A 85 0.90 -6.41 -11.17
N LEU A 86 1.07 -7.32 -10.21
CA LEU A 86 2.23 -8.20 -10.15
C LEU A 86 2.28 -9.14 -11.35
N VAL A 87 1.18 -9.83 -11.65
CA VAL A 87 1.10 -10.75 -12.79
C VAL A 87 1.29 -10.01 -14.11
N ALA A 88 0.66 -8.84 -14.27
CA ALA A 88 0.81 -8.02 -15.47
C ALA A 88 2.25 -7.51 -15.68
N GLY A 89 3.05 -7.40 -14.61
CA GLY A 89 4.46 -7.01 -14.68
C GLY A 89 5.43 -8.15 -15.00
N ILE A 90 4.95 -9.40 -15.10
CA ILE A 90 5.79 -10.54 -15.46
C ILE A 90 5.87 -10.65 -16.99
N THR A 91 7.06 -10.45 -17.53
CA THR A 91 7.38 -10.74 -18.93
C THR A 91 7.99 -12.14 -19.06
N PHE A 92 7.40 -12.96 -19.93
CA PHE A 92 7.96 -14.26 -20.31
C PHE A 92 8.87 -14.06 -21.52
N ASP A 93 10.17 -14.26 -21.33
CA ASP A 93 11.11 -14.34 -22.45
C ASP A 93 11.13 -15.79 -22.95
N ILE A 94 10.62 -16.01 -24.18
CA ILE A 94 10.59 -17.32 -24.85
C ILE A 94 11.66 -17.32 -25.96
N SER A 95 12.82 -16.74 -25.68
CA SER A 95 14.00 -16.93 -26.53
C SER A 95 14.39 -18.41 -26.44
N SER A 96 14.14 -19.13 -27.54
CA SER A 96 14.66 -20.47 -27.76
C SER A 96 16.06 -20.30 -28.38
N ASP A 97 17.08 -20.88 -27.74
CA ASP A 97 18.40 -21.09 -28.36
C ASP A 97 18.30 -21.98 -29.60
#